data_AF-A0A6N7XV36-F1
#
_entry.id   AF-A0A6N7XV36-F1
#
_cell.length_a   1.000
_cell.length_b   1.000
_cell.length_c   1.000
_cell.angle_alpha   90.00
_cell.angle_beta   90.00
_cell.angle_gamma   90.00
#
_symmetry.space_group_name_H-M   'P 1'
#
loop_
_entity.id
_entity.type
_entity.pdbx_description
1 polymer ?
#
loop_
_entity_poly.entity_id
_entity_poly.type
_entity_poly.pdbx_seq_one_letter_code
_entity_poly.pdbx_strand_id
1 'polypeptide(L)'
;MKLIITIAVSTIVFGRIFTYLRKVKPQLFLLFEKIPRKWKEKYIYRWIVLLPIFLLSSIIFTLSNAGDIVGGTILGCIISLADIAFTKS
;
A
#
# COMPACT_ATOMS: atom_id res chain seq x y z
N MET A 1 15.33 13.81 2.01
CA MET A 1 14.17 14.71 2.23
C MET A 1 13.10 14.59 1.14
N LYS A 2 13.43 14.79 -0.14
CA LYS A 2 12.45 14.75 -1.25
C LYS A 2 11.65 13.44 -1.29
N LEU A 3 12.32 12.29 -1.17
CA LEU A 3 11.70 10.96 -1.14
C LEU A 3 10.63 10.82 -0.02
N ILE A 4 10.95 11.26 1.20
CA ILE A 4 10.06 11.15 2.37
C ILE A 4 8.78 11.98 2.13
N ILE A 5 8.95 13.19 1.58
CA ILE A 5 7.83 14.07 1.25
C ILE A 5 6.96 13.43 0.15
N THR A 6 7.59 12.87 -0.89
CA THR A 6 6.86 12.17 -1.96
C THR A 6 6.09 10.98 -1.43
N ILE A 7 6.68 10.19 -0.52
CA ILE A 7 5.99 9.07 0.14
C ILE A 7 4.80 9.57 0.95
N ALA A 8 4.97 10.60 1.78
CA ALA A 8 3.91 11.14 2.61
C ALA A 8 2.74 11.66 1.77
N VAL A 9 3.02 12.47 0.75
CA VAL A 9 2.00 13.01 -0.17
C VAL A 9 1.30 11.90 -0.93
N SER A 10 2.06 10.94 -1.48
CA SER A 10 1.49 9.81 -2.22
C SER A 10 0.60 8.95 -1.32
N THR A 11 1.01 8.70 -0.07
CA THR A 11 0.21 7.93 0.89
C THR A 11 -1.14 8.59 1.17
N ILE A 12 -1.17 9.92 1.30
CA ILE A 12 -2.42 10.66 1.53
C ILE A 12 -3.32 10.60 0.29
N VAL A 13 -2.75 10.83 -0.90
CA VAL A 13 -3.49 10.82 -2.17
C VAL A 13 -4.05 9.43 -2.46
N PHE A 14 -3.23 8.39 -2.42
CA PHE A 14 -3.67 7.01 -2.63
C PHE A 14 -4.62 6.54 -1.54
N GLY A 15 -4.42 6.94 -0.28
CA GLY A 15 -5.35 6.63 0.80
C GLY A 15 -6.76 7.15 0.50
N ARG A 16 -6.89 8.39 0.02
CA ARG A 16 -8.17 8.97 -0.40
C ARG A 16 -8.76 8.27 -1.62
N ILE A 17 -7.94 8.02 -2.64
CA ILE A 17 -8.36 7.32 -3.86
C ILE A 17 -8.89 5.93 -3.52
N PHE A 18 -8.15 5.13 -2.75
CA PHE A 18 -8.57 3.78 -2.37
C PHE A 18 -9.78 3.78 -1.44
N THR A 19 -9.92 4.77 -0.55
CA THR A 19 -11.14 4.91 0.26
C THR A 19 -12.36 5.16 -0.63
N TYR A 20 -12.21 6.02 -1.64
CA TYR A 20 -13.26 6.27 -2.63
C TYR A 20 -13.52 5.03 -3.49
N LEU A 21 -12.47 4.36 -3.97
CA LEU A 21 -12.56 3.14 -4.77
C LEU A 21 -13.24 2.00 -4.00
N ARG A 22 -12.98 1.88 -2.69
CA ARG A 22 -13.64 0.92 -1.80
C ARG A 22 -15.15 1.18 -1.70
N LYS A 23 -15.58 2.44 -1.75
CA LYS A 23 -17.02 2.80 -1.77
C LYS A 23 -17.68 2.49 -3.12
N VAL A 24 -16.99 2.78 -4.23
CA VAL A 24 -17.55 2.65 -5.58
C VAL A 24 -17.48 1.21 -6.12
N LYS A 25 -16.37 0.51 -5.86
CA LYS A 25 -16.13 -0.88 -6.27
C LYS A 25 -15.55 -1.71 -5.10
N PRO A 26 -16.38 -2.05 -4.10
CA PRO A 26 -15.95 -2.87 -2.97
C PRO A 26 -15.43 -4.25 -3.40
N GLN A 27 -15.86 -4.76 -4.55
CA GLN A 27 -15.46 -6.05 -5.10
C GLN A 27 -13.94 -6.20 -5.27
N LEU A 28 -13.23 -5.12 -5.60
CA LEU A 28 -11.77 -5.11 -5.74
C LEU A 28 -11.06 -5.34 -4.39
N PHE A 29 -11.75 -5.07 -3.28
CA PHE A 29 -11.22 -5.21 -1.93
C PHE A 29 -11.72 -6.47 -1.21
N LEU A 30 -12.55 -7.29 -1.85
CA LEU A 30 -13.04 -8.56 -1.26
C LEU A 30 -11.91 -9.52 -0.89
N LEU A 31 -10.83 -9.54 -1.68
CA LEU A 31 -9.61 -10.30 -1.35
C LEU A 31 -9.00 -9.88 -0.02
N PHE A 32 -9.06 -8.58 0.32
CA PHE A 32 -8.59 -8.03 1.58
C PHE A 32 -9.63 -8.19 2.72
N GLU A 33 -10.92 -8.32 2.42
CA GLU A 33 -11.94 -8.72 3.39
C GLU A 33 -11.82 -10.18 3.81
N LYS A 34 -11.40 -11.07 2.90
CA LYS A 34 -11.08 -12.47 3.20
C LYS A 34 -9.89 -12.66 4.15
N ILE A 35 -9.11 -11.61 4.42
CA ILE A 35 -8.04 -11.67 5.42
C ILE A 35 -8.69 -11.92 6.79
N PRO A 36 -8.36 -13.04 7.46
CA PRO A 36 -8.97 -13.40 8.73
C PRO A 36 -8.81 -12.27 9.75
N ARG A 37 -9.87 -11.95 10.48
CA ARG A 37 -9.91 -10.83 11.45
C ARG A 37 -8.76 -10.87 12.47
N LYS A 38 -8.33 -12.08 12.85
CA LYS A 38 -7.16 -12.34 13.72
C LYS A 38 -5.84 -11.79 13.15
N TRP A 39 -5.72 -11.69 11.83
CA TRP A 39 -4.54 -11.15 11.16
C TRP A 39 -4.59 -9.63 11.06
N LYS A 40 -5.79 -9.03 10.98
CA LYS A 40 -5.97 -7.57 10.98
C LYS A 40 -5.54 -6.91 12.30
N GLU A 41 -5.54 -7.67 13.40
CA GLU A 41 -5.14 -7.16 14.73
C GLU A 41 -3.63 -7.20 15.00
N LYS A 42 -2.87 -8.09 14.34
CA LYS A 42 -1.42 -8.15 14.57
C LYS A 42 -0.68 -7.36 13.49
N TYR A 43 0.02 -6.31 13.92
CA TYR A 43 0.94 -5.53 13.09
C TYR A 43 1.96 -6.39 12.32
N ILE A 44 2.34 -7.54 12.86
CA ILE A 44 3.27 -8.49 12.22
C ILE A 44 2.76 -8.94 10.85
N TYR A 45 1.45 -9.22 10.71
CA TYR A 45 0.90 -9.65 9.42
C TYR A 45 0.84 -8.53 8.40
N ARG A 46 0.70 -7.27 8.85
CA ARG A 46 0.82 -6.11 7.97
C ARG A 46 2.21 -6.06 7.34
N TRP A 47 3.25 -6.30 8.13
CA TRP A 47 4.63 -6.37 7.64
C TRP A 47 4.87 -7.57 6.74
N ILE A 48 4.33 -8.75 7.07
CA ILE A 48 4.45 -9.97 6.23
C ILE A 48 3.85 -9.76 4.83
N VAL A 49 2.72 -9.04 4.71
CA VAL A 49 2.11 -8.73 3.40
C VAL A 49 2.87 -7.61 2.68
N LEU A 50 3.38 -6.62 3.42
CA LEU A 50 4.21 -5.56 2.84
C LEU A 50 5.53 -6.10 2.30
N LEU A 51 6.16 -7.09 2.94
CA LEU A 51 7.49 -7.60 2.60
C LEU A 51 7.64 -8.08 1.13
N PRO A 52 6.78 -8.98 0.60
CA PRO A 52 6.85 -9.40 -0.80
C PRO A 52 6.52 -8.26 -1.77
N ILE A 53 5.63 -7.35 -1.39
CA ILE A 53 5.27 -6.18 -2.22
C ILE A 53 6.45 -5.20 -2.28
N PHE A 54 7.14 -4.97 -1.16
CA PHE A 54 8.37 -4.19 -1.08
C PHE A 54 9.47 -4.82 -1.94
N LEU A 55 9.64 -6.14 -1.89
CA LEU A 55 10.61 -6.87 -2.71
C LEU A 55 10.32 -6.71 -4.21
N LEU A 56 9.07 -6.90 -4.63
CA LEU A 56 8.64 -6.68 -6.01
C LEU A 56 8.85 -5.23 -6.45
N SER A 57 8.50 -4.26 -5.60
CA SER A 57 8.71 -2.85 -5.91
C SER A 57 10.18 -2.46 -6.02
N SER A 58 11.06 -3.07 -5.20
CA SER A 58 12.51 -2.88 -5.28
C SER A 58 13.09 -3.45 -6.57
N ILE A 59 12.61 -4.62 -7.01
CA ILE A 59 12.99 -5.23 -8.28
C ILE A 59 12.55 -4.37 -9.47
N ILE A 60 11.31 -3.87 -9.45
CA ILE A 60 10.79 -2.98 -10.50
C ILE A 60 11.57 -1.66 -10.54
N PHE A 61 11.91 -1.10 -9.38
CA PHE A 61 12.68 0.13 -9.26
C PHE A 61 14.09 -0.01 -9.82
N THR A 62 14.79 -1.11 -9.49
CA THR A 62 16.13 -1.42 -10.01
C THR A 62 16.12 -1.71 -11.51
N LEU A 63 15.11 -2.39 -12.04
CA LEU A 63 14.98 -2.67 -13.47
C LEU A 63 14.57 -1.45 -14.30
N SER A 64 13.71 -0.58 -13.78
CA SER A 64 13.20 0.57 -14.54
C SER A 64 14.11 1.80 -14.51
N ASN A 65 15.23 1.75 -13.78
CA ASN A 65 16.05 2.93 -13.46
C ASN A 65 15.18 4.13 -13.01
N ALA A 66 14.10 3.81 -12.29
CA ALA A 66 13.06 4.75 -11.98
C ALA A 66 13.60 5.73 -10.94
N GLY A 67 13.47 7.03 -11.18
CA GLY A 67 13.96 8.03 -10.24
C GLY A 67 13.26 7.94 -8.87
N ASP A 68 13.90 8.48 -7.84
CA ASP A 68 13.43 8.53 -6.45
C ASP A 68 11.95 8.91 -6.28
N ILE A 69 11.42 9.75 -7.18
CA ILE A 69 10.01 10.17 -7.18
C ILE A 69 9.09 8.97 -7.42
N VAL A 70 9.38 8.15 -8.42
CA VAL A 70 8.56 6.98 -8.80
C VAL A 70 8.61 5.93 -7.69
N GLY A 71 9.79 5.69 -7.12
CA GLY A 71 9.94 4.81 -5.95
C GLY A 71 9.11 5.28 -4.76
N GLY A 72 9.14 6.58 -4.46
CA GLY A 72 8.33 7.18 -3.39
C GLY A 72 6.82 7.06 -3.63
N THR A 73 6.39 7.20 -4.88
CA THR A 73 4.97 7.04 -5.27
C THR A 73 4.50 5.59 -5.12
N ILE A 74 5.30 4.62 -5.56
CA ILE A 74 4.99 3.19 -5.41
C ILE A 74 4.93 2.82 -3.93
N LEU A 75 5.91 3.26 -3.12
CA LEU A 75 5.93 3.03 -1.68
C LEU A 75 4.69 3.62 -0.98
N GLY A 76 4.34 4.86 -1.29
CA GLY A 76 3.13 5.48 -0.74
C GLY A 76 1.86 4.73 -1.12
N CYS A 77 1.76 4.24 -2.36
CA CYS A 77 0.65 3.42 -2.83
C CYS A 77 0.53 2.11 -2.03
N ILE A 78 1.63 1.40 -1.86
CA ILE A 78 1.69 0.13 -1.11
C ILE A 78 1.29 0.34 0.36
N ILE A 79 1.80 1.39 0.99
CA ILE A 79 1.48 1.73 2.38
C ILE A 79 -0.01 2.01 2.53
N SER A 80 -0.61 2.83 1.65
CA SER A 80 -2.05 3.11 1.68
C SER A 80 -2.91 1.88 1.44
N LEU A 81 -2.50 1.00 0.51
CA LEU A 81 -3.22 -0.22 0.21
C LEU A 81 -3.21 -1.17 1.42
N ALA A 82 -2.05 -1.33 2.06
CA ALA A 82 -1.93 -2.11 3.28
C ALA A 82 -2.73 -1.49 4.43
N ASP A 83 -2.74 -0.17 4.56
CA ASP A 83 -3.53 0.49 5.59
C ASP A 83 -5.02 0.20 5.41
N ILE A 84 -5.54 0.21 4.18
CA ILE A 84 -6.95 -0.07 3.91
C ILE A 84 -7.29 -1.56 4.06
N ALA A 85 -6.37 -2.45 3.66
CA ALA A 85 -6.55 -3.89 3.82
C ALA A 85 -6.59 -4.32 5.30
N PHE A 86 -5.79 -3.68 6.14
CA PHE A 86 -5.65 -3.98 7.56
C PHE A 86 -6.46 -3.05 8.47
N THR A 87 -7.02 -1.96 7.94
CA THR A 87 -7.96 -1.09 8.67
C THR A 87 -9.15 -1.94 9.12
N LYS A 88 -9.36 -1.97 10.44
CA LYS A 88 -10.53 -2.61 11.07
C LYS A 88 -11.79 -2.01 10.43
N SER A 89 -12.51 -2.85 9.69
CA SER A 89 -13.89 -2.59 9.29
C SER A 89 -14.84 -3.03 10.39
#